data_AF-A0A7V5ES18-F1
#
_entry.id   AF-A0A7V5ES18-F1
#
_cell.length_a   1.000
_cell.length_b   1.000
_cell.length_c   1.000
_cell.angle_alpha   90.00
_cell.angle_beta   90.00
_cell.angle_gamma   90.00
#
_symmetry.space_group_name_H-M   'P 1'
#
loop_
_entity.id
_entity.type
_entity.pdbx_description
1 polymer ?
#
loop_
_entity_poly.entity_id
_entity_poly.type
_entity_poly.pdbx_seq_one_letter_code
_entity_poly.pdbx_strand_id
1 'polypeptide(L)'
;WFFADGVVFDFAHKADGDAITTEEIQAQLDAMGYQIKPLDIVLMRTGRDAFYNQPDYLFRGPGVTPEATRWLYEQGVRVMGIDAWGWDQPLNIQAQRAMEAGGKPGVFWAAHQVDLPYAQIERLVNLDKLPSRGFKVACFPLKIQGGSAGPARVVAILP
;
A
#
# COMPACT_ATOMS: atom_id res chain seq x y z
N TRP A 1 12.56 10.32 3.84
CA TRP A 1 11.54 9.28 3.62
C TRP A 1 10.60 9.70 2.51
N PHE A 2 10.03 10.91 2.57
CA PHE A 2 9.00 11.38 1.63
C PHE A 2 9.48 11.94 0.28
N PHE A 3 10.74 11.74 -0.09
CA PHE A 3 11.28 12.02 -1.43
C PHE A 3 12.38 11.03 -1.76
N ALA A 4 12.10 10.10 -2.66
CA ALA A 4 13.00 9.02 -3.04
C ALA A 4 12.58 8.38 -4.38
N ASP A 5 13.30 7.34 -4.78
CA ASP A 5 12.94 6.55 -5.97
C ASP A 5 11.62 5.80 -5.73
N GLY A 6 10.77 5.75 -6.74
CA GLY A 6 9.49 5.04 -6.72
C GLY A 6 9.59 3.66 -7.35
N VAL A 7 8.88 2.69 -6.77
CA VAL A 7 8.72 1.33 -7.30
C VAL A 7 7.23 0.99 -7.27
N VAL A 8 6.68 0.55 -8.41
CA VAL A 8 5.27 0.13 -8.53
C VAL A 8 5.19 -1.38 -8.66
N PHE A 9 4.38 -2.00 -7.80
CA PHE A 9 3.95 -3.39 -7.94
C PHE A 9 2.53 -3.44 -8.48
N ASP A 10 2.30 -4.30 -9.48
CA ASP A 10 1.02 -4.41 -10.17
C ASP A 10 0.19 -5.58 -9.66
N PHE A 11 -0.86 -5.25 -8.91
CA PHE A 11 -1.86 -6.15 -8.35
C PHE A 11 -3.26 -5.85 -8.89
N ALA A 12 -3.39 -5.16 -10.03
CA ALA A 12 -4.69 -4.83 -10.61
C ALA A 12 -5.53 -6.06 -10.99
N HIS A 13 -4.87 -7.22 -11.17
CA HIS A 13 -5.52 -8.50 -11.44
C HIS A 13 -6.21 -9.12 -10.23
N LYS A 14 -5.93 -8.65 -9.01
CA LYS A 14 -6.49 -9.23 -7.79
C LYS A 14 -7.96 -8.87 -7.58
N ALA A 15 -8.70 -9.82 -7.03
CA ALA A 15 -10.08 -9.63 -6.63
C ALA A 15 -10.19 -8.85 -5.31
N ASP A 16 -11.40 -8.37 -5.03
CA ASP A 16 -11.70 -7.72 -3.75
C ASP A 16 -11.56 -8.74 -2.60
N GLY A 17 -10.77 -8.41 -1.58
CA GLY A 17 -10.50 -9.30 -0.45
C GLY A 17 -9.36 -10.31 -0.65
N ASP A 18 -8.67 -10.28 -1.80
CA ASP A 18 -7.43 -11.03 -1.99
C ASP A 18 -6.31 -10.45 -1.12
N ALA A 19 -5.32 -11.29 -0.79
CA ALA A 19 -4.13 -10.90 -0.05
C ALA A 19 -2.97 -10.62 -1.01
N ILE A 20 -2.26 -9.52 -0.82
CA ILE A 20 -0.98 -9.23 -1.47
C ILE A 20 0.13 -9.73 -0.54
N THR A 21 0.83 -10.79 -0.94
CA THR A 21 1.81 -11.48 -0.08
C THR A 21 3.26 -11.11 -0.40
N THR A 22 4.17 -11.44 0.52
CA THR A 22 5.62 -11.24 0.36
C THR A 22 6.15 -11.94 -0.88
N GLU A 23 5.71 -13.17 -1.12
CA GLU A 23 6.16 -14.03 -2.22
C GLU A 23 5.79 -13.41 -3.58
N GLU A 24 4.62 -12.80 -3.68
CA GLU A 24 4.17 -12.16 -4.91
C GLU A 24 4.94 -10.87 -5.19
N ILE A 25 5.27 -10.10 -4.14
CA ILE A 25 6.14 -8.92 -4.25
C ILE A 25 7.54 -9.35 -4.73
N GLN A 26 8.11 -10.40 -4.12
CA GLN A 26 9.41 -10.95 -4.50
C GLN A 26 9.41 -11.46 -5.96
N ALA A 27 8.38 -12.18 -6.38
CA ALA A 27 8.26 -12.65 -7.75
C ALA A 27 8.24 -11.49 -8.76
N GLN A 28 7.56 -10.38 -8.44
CA GLN A 28 7.58 -9.19 -9.29
C GLN A 28 8.96 -8.51 -9.29
N LEU A 29 9.66 -8.45 -8.15
CA LEU A 29 11.05 -7.93 -8.11
C LEU A 29 11.99 -8.73 -9.01
N ASP A 30 11.90 -10.05 -8.97
CA ASP A 30 12.69 -10.96 -9.82
C ASP A 30 12.37 -10.70 -11.30
N ALA A 31 11.09 -10.61 -11.66
CA ALA A 31 10.65 -10.31 -13.02
C ALA A 31 11.13 -8.93 -13.51
N MET A 32 11.20 -7.93 -12.63
CA MET A 32 11.71 -6.59 -12.93
C MET A 32 13.24 -6.51 -13.00
N GLY A 33 13.94 -7.54 -12.51
CA GLY A 33 15.38 -7.52 -12.26
C GLY A 33 15.76 -6.38 -11.30
N TYR A 34 14.96 -6.18 -10.25
CA TYR A 34 15.11 -5.05 -9.33
C TYR A 34 15.30 -5.54 -7.89
N GLN A 35 16.19 -4.86 -7.17
CA GLN A 35 16.35 -5.04 -5.73
C GLN A 35 15.90 -3.75 -5.04
N ILE A 36 14.98 -3.88 -4.08
CA ILE A 36 14.56 -2.75 -3.24
C ILE A 36 15.79 -2.18 -2.53
N LYS A 37 15.92 -0.85 -2.59
CA LYS A 37 16.96 -0.12 -1.87
C LYS A 37 16.36 0.56 -0.64
N PRO A 38 17.17 0.81 0.41
CA PRO A 38 16.72 1.62 1.53
C PRO A 38 16.12 2.95 1.05
N LEU A 39 14.96 3.30 1.64
CA LEU A 39 14.17 4.50 1.36
C LEU A 39 13.41 4.53 0.02
N ASP A 40 13.45 3.47 -0.80
CA ASP A 40 12.52 3.38 -1.93
C ASP A 40 11.07 3.56 -1.43
N ILE A 41 10.26 4.28 -2.22
CA ILE A 41 8.84 4.47 -1.98
C ILE A 41 8.10 3.40 -2.78
N VAL A 42 7.48 2.47 -2.07
CA VAL A 42 6.77 1.33 -2.66
C VAL A 42 5.31 1.67 -2.87
N LEU A 43 4.81 1.45 -4.08
CA LEU A 43 3.44 1.75 -4.48
C LEU A 43 2.76 0.47 -4.98
N MET A 44 1.62 0.13 -4.38
CA MET A 44 0.78 -1.01 -4.74
C MET A 44 -0.34 -0.53 -5.66
N ARG A 45 -0.25 -0.87 -6.94
CA ARG A 45 -1.32 -0.63 -7.91
C ARG A 45 -2.33 -1.77 -7.82
N THR A 46 -3.57 -1.44 -7.48
CA THR A 46 -4.71 -2.37 -7.44
C THR A 46 -5.78 -2.01 -8.49
N GLY A 47 -5.65 -0.84 -9.13
CA GLY A 47 -6.60 -0.33 -10.11
C GLY A 47 -7.94 0.09 -9.51
N ARG A 48 -8.03 0.21 -8.18
CA ARG A 48 -9.27 0.61 -7.49
C ARG A 48 -9.51 2.11 -7.52
N ASP A 49 -8.52 2.91 -7.90
CA ASP A 49 -8.69 4.34 -8.18
C ASP A 49 -9.69 4.61 -9.32
N ALA A 50 -9.92 3.65 -10.22
CA ALA A 50 -11.00 3.72 -11.20
C ALA A 50 -12.40 3.92 -10.57
N PHE A 51 -12.58 3.52 -9.30
CA PHE A 51 -13.82 3.64 -8.56
C PHE A 51 -13.82 4.78 -7.54
N TYR A 52 -12.81 5.66 -7.53
CA TYR A 52 -12.61 6.66 -6.45
C TYR A 52 -13.84 7.51 -6.09
N ASN A 53 -14.64 7.85 -7.10
CA ASN A 53 -15.85 8.68 -6.94
C ASN A 53 -17.13 7.85 -6.71
N GLN A 54 -17.02 6.52 -6.66
CA GLN A 54 -18.15 5.63 -6.44
C GLN A 54 -18.42 5.43 -4.95
N PRO A 55 -19.69 5.34 -4.53
CA PRO A 55 -20.04 5.15 -3.11
C PRO A 55 -19.48 3.86 -2.50
N ASP A 56 -19.18 2.85 -3.32
CA ASP A 56 -18.71 1.54 -2.88
C ASP A 56 -17.19 1.36 -2.94
N TYR A 57 -16.44 2.42 -3.27
CA TYR A 57 -14.97 2.41 -3.34
C TYR A 57 -14.31 1.83 -2.08
N LEU A 58 -14.83 2.17 -0.90
CA LEU A 58 -14.30 1.69 0.38
C LEU A 58 -14.40 0.17 0.59
N PHE A 59 -15.21 -0.51 -0.21
CA PHE A 59 -15.43 -1.95 -0.13
C PHE A 59 -14.65 -2.74 -1.19
N ARG A 60 -13.81 -2.06 -1.98
CA ARG A 60 -13.09 -2.64 -3.11
C ARG A 60 -11.60 -2.73 -2.83
N GLY A 61 -10.98 -3.76 -3.40
CA GLY A 61 -9.54 -3.93 -3.46
C GLY A 61 -9.02 -5.15 -2.70
N PRO A 62 -7.82 -5.61 -3.06
CA PRO A 62 -7.04 -6.50 -2.22
C PRO A 62 -6.48 -5.74 -1.01
N GLY A 63 -5.80 -6.45 -0.11
CA GLY A 63 -5.06 -5.84 0.99
C GLY A 63 -3.69 -6.47 1.16
N VAL A 64 -2.73 -5.68 1.61
CA VAL A 64 -1.36 -6.12 1.87
C VAL A 64 -1.28 -6.82 3.22
N THR A 65 -0.59 -7.96 3.27
CA THR A 65 -0.52 -8.72 4.52
C THR A 65 0.43 -8.07 5.54
N PRO A 66 0.28 -8.40 6.84
CA PRO A 66 1.23 -7.98 7.88
C PRO A 66 2.66 -8.44 7.59
N GLU A 67 2.82 -9.64 7.04
CA GLU A 67 4.12 -10.23 6.70
C GLU A 67 4.77 -9.47 5.55
N ALA A 68 4.02 -9.15 4.49
CA ALA A 68 4.50 -8.35 3.37
C ALA A 68 4.94 -6.95 3.82
N THR A 69 4.14 -6.34 4.69
CA THR A 69 4.44 -5.03 5.28
C THR A 69 5.72 -5.05 6.11
N ARG A 70 5.89 -6.06 6.97
CA ARG A 70 7.11 -6.24 7.78
C ARG A 70 8.33 -6.48 6.89
N TRP A 71 8.20 -7.33 5.89
CA TRP A 71 9.29 -7.64 4.97
C TRP A 71 9.75 -6.40 4.19
N LEU A 72 8.82 -5.59 3.66
CA LEU A 72 9.17 -4.32 2.99
C LEU A 72 9.93 -3.38 3.94
N TYR A 73 9.49 -3.26 5.19
CA TYR A 73 10.18 -2.46 6.19
C TYR A 73 11.61 -2.96 6.46
N GLU A 74 11.80 -4.28 6.52
CA GLU A 74 13.11 -4.92 6.68
C GLU A 74 14.04 -4.67 5.48
N GLN A 75 13.50 -4.48 4.27
CA GLN A 75 14.28 -4.04 3.10
C GLN A 75 14.68 -2.55 3.16
N GLY A 76 14.27 -1.82 4.19
CA GLY A 76 14.58 -0.41 4.36
C GLY A 76 13.51 0.55 3.81
N VAL A 77 12.36 0.05 3.37
CA VAL A 77 11.22 0.88 2.95
C VAL A 77 10.64 1.60 4.17
N ARG A 78 10.30 2.88 4.01
CA ARG A 78 9.70 3.70 5.09
C ARG A 78 8.39 4.36 4.67
N VAL A 79 8.09 4.38 3.38
CA VAL A 79 6.84 4.93 2.84
C VAL A 79 6.27 3.90 1.87
N MET A 80 5.02 3.50 2.13
CA MET A 80 4.29 2.52 1.34
C MET A 80 2.96 3.16 0.90
N GLY A 81 2.55 2.98 -0.34
CA GLY A 81 1.36 3.60 -0.89
C GLY A 81 0.46 2.63 -1.63
N ILE A 82 -0.84 2.86 -1.64
CA ILE A 82 -1.83 2.04 -2.34
C ILE A 82 -2.93 2.91 -2.96
N ASP A 83 -3.48 2.49 -4.09
CA ASP A 83 -4.59 3.14 -4.79
C ASP A 83 -5.99 2.62 -4.39
N ALA A 84 -6.05 1.79 -3.35
CA ALA A 84 -7.28 1.33 -2.70
C ALA A 84 -7.65 2.22 -1.49
N TRP A 85 -8.82 1.95 -0.88
CA TRP A 85 -9.30 2.71 0.28
C TRP A 85 -8.34 2.64 1.47
N GLY A 86 -7.78 1.46 1.72
CA GLY A 86 -6.83 1.22 2.79
C GLY A 86 -5.70 0.29 2.36
N TRP A 87 -4.65 0.23 3.17
CA TRP A 87 -3.54 -0.71 3.00
C TRP A 87 -3.97 -2.17 3.22
N ASP A 88 -4.81 -2.38 4.23
CA ASP A 88 -5.45 -3.65 4.54
C ASP A 88 -6.68 -3.89 3.65
N GLN A 89 -7.22 -5.10 3.75
CA GLN A 89 -8.43 -5.48 3.02
C GLN A 89 -9.65 -4.65 3.41
N PRO A 90 -10.70 -4.61 2.59
CA PRO A 90 -11.95 -3.92 2.95
C PRO A 90 -12.52 -4.30 4.33
N LEU A 91 -12.96 -3.30 5.10
CA LEU A 91 -13.40 -3.49 6.49
C LEU A 91 -14.56 -4.47 6.64
N ASN A 92 -15.49 -4.53 5.67
CA ASN A 92 -16.59 -5.49 5.65
C ASN A 92 -16.09 -6.94 5.57
N ILE A 93 -15.01 -7.19 4.83
CA ILE A 93 -14.38 -8.50 4.71
C ILE A 93 -13.64 -8.85 6.01
N GLN A 94 -12.91 -7.90 6.59
CA GLN A 94 -12.27 -8.08 7.89
C GLN A 94 -13.32 -8.40 8.99
N ALA A 95 -14.45 -7.68 9.00
CA ALA A 95 -15.52 -7.89 9.97
C ALA A 95 -16.15 -9.28 9.85
N GLN A 96 -16.42 -9.73 8.62
CA GLN A 96 -16.91 -11.09 8.37
C GLN A 96 -15.93 -12.14 8.90
N ARG A 97 -14.63 -12.01 8.60
CA ARG A 97 -13.59 -12.92 9.11
C ARG A 97 -13.49 -12.91 10.63
N ALA A 98 -13.63 -11.75 11.26
CA ALA A 98 -13.62 -11.64 12.72
C ALA A 98 -14.79 -12.39 13.37
N MET A 99 -15.98 -12.33 12.76
CA MET A 99 -17.14 -13.09 13.20
C MET A 99 -16.92 -14.60 13.03
N GLU A 100 -16.43 -15.03 11.88
CA GLU A 100 -16.10 -16.45 11.60
C GLU A 100 -15.02 -16.99 12.55
N ALA A 101 -14.05 -16.15 12.92
CA ALA A 101 -12.99 -16.48 13.87
C ALA A 101 -13.44 -16.48 15.35
N GLY A 102 -14.72 -16.17 15.64
CA GLY A 102 -15.25 -16.13 16.99
C GLY A 102 -14.76 -14.94 17.82
N GLY A 103 -14.48 -13.80 17.19
CA GLY A 103 -14.03 -12.59 17.87
C GLY A 103 -12.58 -12.60 18.33
N LYS A 104 -11.73 -13.46 17.74
CA LYS A 104 -10.29 -13.47 18.02
C LYS A 104 -9.66 -12.10 17.66
N PRO A 105 -8.74 -11.58 18.49
CA PRO A 105 -8.01 -10.36 18.18
C PRO A 105 -7.08 -10.56 16.97
N GLY A 106 -6.62 -9.45 16.38
CA GLY A 106 -5.63 -9.47 15.29
C GLY A 106 -6.19 -9.62 13.88
N VAL A 107 -7.50 -9.58 13.70
CA VAL A 107 -8.13 -9.56 12.36
C VAL A 107 -8.20 -8.16 11.78
N PHE A 108 -8.51 -7.17 12.62
CA PHE A 108 -8.71 -5.80 12.17
C PHE A 108 -7.39 -5.05 11.99
N TRP A 109 -7.17 -4.48 10.80
CA TRP A 109 -6.04 -3.61 10.49
C TRP A 109 -4.69 -4.23 10.85
N ALA A 110 -4.55 -5.53 10.59
CA ALA A 110 -3.39 -6.30 11.01
C ALA A 110 -2.08 -5.76 10.42
N ALA A 111 -2.10 -5.22 9.19
CA ALA A 111 -0.91 -4.63 8.60
C ALA A 111 -0.60 -3.21 9.13
N HIS A 112 -1.62 -2.41 9.50
CA HIS A 112 -1.37 -1.19 10.30
C HIS A 112 -0.76 -1.49 11.67
N GLN A 113 -1.09 -2.64 12.26
CA GLN A 113 -0.71 -3.03 13.63
C GLN A 113 0.60 -3.83 13.72
N VAL A 114 1.48 -3.76 12.72
CA VAL A 114 2.77 -4.45 12.76
C VAL A 114 3.79 -3.85 13.74
N ASP A 115 3.45 -2.75 14.42
CA ASP A 115 4.26 -2.02 15.40
C ASP A 115 5.64 -1.57 14.87
N LEU A 116 5.65 -1.04 13.64
CA LEU A 116 6.85 -0.55 12.96
C LEU A 116 6.74 0.96 12.64
N PRO A 117 7.84 1.72 12.72
CA PRO A 117 7.83 3.15 12.39
C PRO A 117 7.96 3.38 10.87
N TYR A 118 6.84 3.26 10.16
CA TYR A 118 6.73 3.59 8.73
C TYR A 118 5.50 4.45 8.47
N ALA A 119 5.40 4.98 7.25
CA ALA A 119 4.26 5.76 6.79
C ALA A 119 3.52 5.01 5.67
N GLN A 120 2.19 5.05 5.74
CA GLN A 120 1.32 4.59 4.67
C GLN A 120 0.68 5.78 3.95
N ILE A 121 0.42 5.61 2.67
CA ILE A 121 -0.32 6.56 1.84
C ILE A 121 -1.45 5.81 1.15
N GLU A 122 -2.67 6.08 1.55
CA GLU A 122 -3.84 5.41 1.00
C GLU A 122 -4.54 6.31 -0.02
N ARG A 123 -5.35 5.70 -0.88
CA ARG A 123 -6.16 6.41 -1.88
C ARG A 123 -5.33 7.21 -2.89
N LEU A 124 -4.18 6.65 -3.30
CA LEU A 124 -3.45 7.12 -4.45
C LEU A 124 -4.28 6.96 -5.73
N VAL A 125 -3.86 7.64 -6.80
CA VAL A 125 -4.50 7.60 -8.11
C VAL A 125 -3.43 7.65 -9.20
N ASN A 126 -3.78 7.21 -10.42
CA ASN A 126 -2.91 7.23 -11.61
C ASN A 126 -1.65 6.35 -11.50
N LEU A 127 -1.65 5.31 -10.65
CA LEU A 127 -0.51 4.40 -10.56
C LEU A 127 -0.31 3.58 -11.84
N ASP A 128 -1.36 3.42 -12.65
CA ASP A 128 -1.34 2.83 -13.99
C ASP A 128 -0.53 3.63 -15.02
N LYS A 129 -0.27 4.91 -14.75
CA LYS A 129 0.49 5.80 -15.65
C LYS A 129 1.99 5.79 -15.39
N LEU A 130 2.44 5.07 -14.36
CA LEU A 130 3.83 5.04 -13.95
C LEU A 130 4.53 3.80 -14.54
N PRO A 131 5.81 3.93 -14.95
CA PRO A 131 6.63 2.74 -15.16
C PRO A 131 6.83 2.02 -13.82
N SER A 132 7.21 0.73 -13.85
CA SER A 132 7.46 -0.02 -12.63
C SER A 132 8.60 0.55 -11.77
N ARG A 133 9.54 1.27 -12.38
CA ARG A 133 10.69 1.94 -11.74
C ARG A 133 11.27 3.03 -12.62
N GLY A 134 12.22 3.80 -12.10
CA GLY A 134 12.96 4.83 -12.84
C GLY A 134 12.37 6.23 -12.74
N PHE A 135 11.56 6.48 -11.72
CA PHE A 135 10.95 7.78 -11.40
C PHE A 135 11.15 8.10 -9.93
N LYS A 136 10.91 9.36 -9.54
CA LYS A 136 10.93 9.78 -8.13
C LYS A 136 9.52 10.08 -7.63
N VAL A 137 9.28 9.87 -6.35
CA VAL A 137 8.04 10.24 -5.68
C VAL A 137 8.33 11.32 -4.65
N ALA A 138 7.53 12.39 -4.65
CA ALA A 138 7.49 13.39 -3.59
C ALA A 138 6.11 13.33 -2.91
N CYS A 139 6.08 13.08 -1.59
CA CYS A 139 4.86 12.81 -0.83
C CYS A 139 4.88 13.42 0.57
N PHE A 140 5.20 14.71 0.67
CA PHE A 140 5.32 15.40 1.95
C PHE A 140 3.94 15.62 2.61
N PRO A 141 3.67 15.05 3.80
CA PRO A 141 2.42 15.29 4.51
C PRO A 141 2.41 16.67 5.16
N LEU A 142 1.22 17.23 5.38
CA LEU A 142 1.07 18.42 6.22
C LEU A 142 1.60 18.15 7.63
N LYS A 143 2.41 19.09 8.14
CA LYS A 143 2.99 19.03 9.49
C LYS A 143 1.98 19.49 10.54
N ILE A 144 1.04 18.61 10.88
CA ILE A 144 0.01 18.85 11.90
C ILE A 144 0.60 18.59 13.30
N GLN A 145 0.52 19.58 14.19
CA GLN A 145 1.02 19.44 15.56
C GLN A 145 0.25 18.35 16.31
N GLY A 146 0.95 17.32 16.80
CA GLY A 146 0.35 16.19 17.50
C GLY A 146 -0.48 15.25 16.61
N GLY A 147 -0.48 15.45 15.29
CA GLY A 147 -1.21 14.61 14.35
C GLY A 147 -0.50 13.28 14.11
N SER A 148 -1.25 12.19 14.05
CA SER A 148 -0.75 10.87 13.62
C SER A 148 -0.61 10.77 12.10
N ALA A 149 -1.35 11.59 11.34
CA ALA A 149 -1.35 11.63 9.88
C ALA A 149 -1.72 13.04 9.37
N GLY A 150 -1.47 13.29 8.09
CA GLY A 150 -1.88 14.50 7.39
C GLY A 150 -1.98 14.25 5.89
N PRO A 151 -2.83 15.00 5.16
CA PRO A 151 -2.93 14.85 3.72
C PRO A 151 -1.62 15.27 3.05
N ALA A 152 -1.34 14.70 1.87
CA ALA A 152 -0.19 15.04 1.04
C ALA A 152 -0.64 15.22 -0.40
N ARG A 153 0.00 16.16 -1.12
CA ARG A 153 -0.08 16.18 -2.58
C ARG A 153 1.04 15.30 -3.12
N VAL A 154 0.71 14.05 -3.39
CA VAL A 154 1.67 13.07 -3.90
C VAL A 154 1.89 13.29 -5.39
N VAL A 155 3.15 13.37 -5.81
CA VAL A 155 3.53 13.53 -7.22
C VAL A 155 4.64 12.57 -7.59
N ALA A 156 4.56 12.04 -8.81
CA ALA A 156 5.65 11.31 -9.45
C ALA A 156 6.37 12.25 -10.43
N ILE A 157 7.70 12.21 -10.42
CA ILE A 157 8.58 12.97 -11.31
C ILE A 157 9.19 11.98 -12.28
N LEU A 158 8.75 12.05 -13.53
CA LEU A 158 9.21 11.23 -14.65
C LEU A 158 10.43 11.89 -15.31
N PRO A 159 11.34 11.10 -15.94
CA PRO A 159 12.48 11.62 -16.70
C PRO A 159 12.08 12.43 -17.94
#